data_AF-A0A8I2BI93-F1
#
_entry.id   AF-A0A8I2BI93-F1
#
_cell.length_a   1.000
_cell.length_b   1.000
_cell.length_c   1.000
_cell.angle_alpha   90.00
_cell.angle_beta   90.00
_cell.angle_gamma   90.00
#
_symmetry.space_group_name_H-M   'P 1'
#
loop_
_entity.id
_entity.type
_entity.pdbx_description
1 polymer ?
#
loop_
_entity_poly.entity_id
_entity_poly.type
_entity_poly.pdbx_seq_one_letter_code
_entity_poly.pdbx_strand_id
1 'polypeptide(L)'
;MSNMHNNQPPITEKPNWMEEHPDAGYCKIIKIAGDDILLASVRAKSGITLDRMDTDLMKKVLADCDIETKPVFLIWDMTHISAVSYDYKKSIARLVYNPETIFRGIVFYNVEENFMPTVETFAAIAGETVPVACCGSYREALQVVEQIRQGNKSVELFMHDDEADDSFEKRKKDFLAAIGRISWLNMLHQSISLPPADDPVYPFFKAIENLQYDLGETMKHDEQQIDQIKKEFEKVLTDQTIQLNAQQELYKQLKKQLEKEKAALTSRIASQEMELTRISTAIAEKTSTLQELLEIIRELDIDETQKKEMIESCESMIETEMIEKKLNIELTSTDSEFLLKLQKKHPNLNQRELRICLLVKLNYDTREIARSIGISTRGMESIRYRMHKKIGLSRHQSIKSYLTELASRTA
;
A
#
# COMPACT_ATOMS: atom_id res chain seq x y z
N MET A 1 -3.09 -19.08 76.55
CA MET A 1 -3.00 -20.20 75.59
C MET A 1 -4.42 -20.56 75.16
N SER A 2 -4.88 -20.00 74.04
CA SER A 2 -6.19 -20.29 73.47
C SER A 2 -6.00 -20.73 72.03
N ASN A 3 -6.48 -21.94 71.73
CA ASN A 3 -6.41 -22.60 70.44
C ASN A 3 -6.99 -21.73 69.31
N MET A 4 -6.15 -21.14 68.46
CA MET A 4 -6.57 -20.72 67.13
C MET A 4 -6.60 -21.95 66.24
N HIS A 5 -7.81 -22.39 65.92
CA HIS A 5 -8.08 -23.47 64.98
C HIS A 5 -7.47 -23.17 63.60
N ASN A 6 -6.93 -24.25 63.03
CA ASN A 6 -6.29 -24.35 61.73
C ASN A 6 -7.32 -24.25 60.58
N ASN A 7 -8.03 -23.13 60.46
CA ASN A 7 -9.05 -22.91 59.43
C ASN A 7 -8.47 -22.09 58.28
N GLN A 8 -7.80 -22.75 57.33
CA GLN A 8 -7.55 -22.14 56.03
C GLN A 8 -8.88 -21.97 55.30
N PRO A 9 -9.12 -20.82 54.64
CA PRO A 9 -10.34 -20.63 53.86
C PRO A 9 -10.41 -21.66 52.71
N PRO A 10 -11.60 -22.13 52.34
CA PRO A 10 -11.76 -23.08 51.24
C PRO A 10 -11.25 -22.46 49.93
N ILE A 11 -10.51 -23.23 49.14
CA ILE A 11 -9.97 -22.78 47.86
C ILE A 11 -10.88 -23.27 46.74
N THR A 12 -11.37 -22.33 45.95
CA THR A 12 -12.10 -22.57 44.71
C THR A 12 -11.16 -22.41 43.53
N GLU A 13 -11.21 -23.35 42.60
CA GLU A 13 -10.47 -23.31 41.33
C GLU A 13 -11.36 -23.80 40.18
N LYS A 14 -11.17 -23.23 38.98
CA LYS A 14 -11.83 -23.68 37.76
C LYS A 14 -10.78 -23.88 36.65
N PRO A 15 -10.96 -24.85 35.73
CA PRO A 15 -10.00 -25.10 34.65
C PRO A 15 -9.76 -23.90 33.73
N ASN A 16 -10.73 -23.00 33.63
CA ASN A 16 -10.70 -21.80 32.80
C ASN A 16 -10.05 -20.59 33.51
N TRP A 17 -9.54 -20.74 34.73
CA TRP A 17 -8.84 -19.72 35.52
C TRP A 17 -7.31 -19.85 35.39
N MET A 18 -6.88 -20.14 34.17
CA MET A 18 -5.49 -20.31 33.81
C MET A 18 -5.26 -19.63 32.46
N GLU A 19 -4.10 -19.00 32.29
CA GLU A 19 -3.68 -18.38 31.02
C GLU A 19 -2.29 -18.92 30.65
N GLU A 20 -2.12 -19.39 29.41
CA GLU A 20 -0.84 -19.91 28.93
C GLU A 20 -0.04 -18.82 28.22
N HIS A 21 1.23 -18.69 28.59
CA HIS A 21 2.21 -17.82 27.95
C HIS A 21 3.31 -18.69 27.33
N PRO A 22 3.05 -19.30 26.14
CA PRO A 22 3.96 -20.30 25.57
C PRO A 22 5.33 -19.70 25.22
N ASP A 23 5.37 -18.47 24.73
CA ASP A 23 6.61 -17.79 24.36
C ASP A 23 7.48 -17.45 25.58
N ALA A 24 6.84 -17.17 26.72
CA ALA A 24 7.52 -16.87 27.98
C ALA A 24 7.72 -18.11 28.88
N GLY A 25 7.19 -19.27 28.49
CA GLY A 25 7.43 -20.56 29.13
C GLY A 25 6.72 -20.78 30.46
N TYR A 26 5.60 -20.10 30.71
CA TYR A 26 4.84 -20.25 31.95
C TYR A 26 3.32 -20.26 31.76
N CYS A 27 2.61 -20.72 32.77
CA CYS A 27 1.14 -20.63 32.85
C CYS A 27 0.76 -19.89 34.13
N LYS A 28 -0.02 -18.82 33.99
CA LYS A 28 -0.55 -18.07 35.14
C LYS A 28 -1.82 -18.73 35.63
N ILE A 29 -1.98 -18.81 36.95
CA ILE A 29 -3.10 -19.47 37.60
C ILE A 29 -3.68 -18.51 38.64
N ILE A 30 -5.00 -18.35 38.63
CA ILE A 30 -5.73 -17.60 39.66
C ILE A 30 -6.74 -18.53 40.33
N LYS A 31 -6.80 -18.48 41.66
CA LYS A 31 -7.79 -19.18 42.48
C LYS A 31 -8.47 -18.18 43.42
N ILE A 32 -9.59 -18.58 44.02
CA ILE A 32 -10.25 -17.81 45.07
C ILE A 32 -10.17 -18.58 46.38
N ALA A 33 -9.67 -17.94 47.44
CA ALA A 33 -9.73 -18.44 48.80
C ALA A 33 -10.84 -17.71 49.57
N GLY A 34 -11.79 -18.46 50.13
CA GLY A 34 -12.95 -17.89 50.81
C GLY A 34 -13.80 -17.07 49.85
N ASP A 35 -14.19 -15.86 50.26
CA ASP A 35 -15.12 -15.02 49.50
C ASP A 35 -14.45 -13.81 48.82
N ASP A 36 -13.23 -13.44 49.21
CA ASP A 36 -12.61 -12.16 48.86
C ASP A 36 -11.09 -12.21 48.60
N ILE A 37 -10.45 -13.40 48.57
CA ILE A 37 -8.99 -13.51 48.39
C ILE A 37 -8.66 -14.14 47.04
N LEU A 38 -8.06 -13.35 46.14
CA LEU A 38 -7.43 -13.82 44.91
C LEU A 38 -6.06 -14.43 45.21
N LEU A 39 -5.86 -15.68 44.83
CA LEU A 39 -4.56 -16.36 44.89
C LEU A 39 -3.96 -16.42 43.49
N ALA A 40 -2.94 -15.61 43.23
CA ALA A 40 -2.20 -15.62 41.98
C ALA A 40 -0.91 -16.42 42.11
N SER A 41 -0.61 -17.25 41.12
CA SER A 41 0.64 -18.04 41.05
C SER A 41 1.03 -18.31 39.61
N VAL A 42 2.27 -18.74 39.41
CA VAL A 42 2.79 -19.15 38.12
C VAL A 42 3.28 -20.59 38.17
N ARG A 43 2.91 -21.39 37.17
CA ARG A 43 3.48 -22.71 36.92
C ARG A 43 4.53 -22.61 35.82
N ALA A 44 5.78 -22.89 36.17
CA ALA A 44 6.92 -22.91 35.24
C ALA A 44 7.89 -24.03 35.62
N LYS A 45 8.83 -24.36 34.73
CA LYS A 45 9.89 -25.37 34.98
C LYS A 45 11.15 -24.77 35.62
N SER A 46 11.35 -23.47 35.48
CA SER A 46 12.52 -22.71 35.93
C SER A 46 12.10 -21.27 36.25
N GLY A 47 13.04 -20.44 36.71
CA GLY A 47 12.82 -19.00 36.84
C GLY A 47 12.36 -18.37 35.52
N ILE A 48 11.35 -17.50 35.58
CA ILE A 48 10.76 -16.79 34.44
C ILE A 48 10.77 -15.28 34.63
N THR A 49 10.53 -14.58 33.51
CA THR A 49 10.26 -13.14 33.49
C THR A 49 8.78 -12.95 33.22
N LEU A 50 8.08 -12.29 34.14
CA LEU A 50 6.69 -11.87 33.90
C LEU A 50 6.69 -10.77 32.85
N ASP A 51 6.06 -11.05 31.72
CA ASP A 51 6.07 -10.19 30.54
C ASP A 51 4.76 -9.42 30.35
N ARG A 52 3.64 -9.96 30.85
CA ARG A 52 2.31 -9.39 30.71
C ARG A 52 1.48 -9.50 32.00
N MET A 53 0.66 -8.47 32.27
CA MET A 53 -0.33 -8.50 33.34
C MET A 53 -1.69 -8.97 32.80
N ASP A 54 -2.10 -10.20 33.12
CA ASP A 54 -3.37 -10.77 32.66
C ASP A 54 -4.59 -10.20 33.40
N THR A 55 -4.95 -8.96 33.10
CA THR A 55 -6.14 -8.30 33.65
C THR A 55 -7.44 -8.99 33.23
N ASP A 56 -7.48 -9.54 32.01
CA ASP A 56 -8.67 -10.22 31.48
C ASP A 56 -8.94 -11.54 32.23
N LEU A 57 -7.87 -12.29 32.56
CA LEU A 57 -7.97 -13.48 33.39
C LEU A 57 -8.54 -13.13 34.77
N MET A 58 -8.04 -12.05 35.38
CA MET A 58 -8.52 -11.60 36.68
C MET A 58 -9.98 -11.17 36.64
N LYS A 59 -10.40 -10.38 35.64
CA LYS A 59 -11.81 -9.99 35.44
C LYS A 59 -12.71 -11.20 35.30
N LYS A 60 -12.29 -12.18 34.49
CA LYS A 60 -13.02 -13.42 34.28
C LYS A 60 -13.22 -14.20 35.59
N VAL A 61 -12.18 -14.32 36.42
CA VAL A 61 -12.26 -14.99 37.72
C VAL A 61 -13.23 -14.27 38.66
N LEU A 62 -13.15 -12.95 38.72
CA LEU A 62 -14.05 -12.13 39.55
C LEU A 62 -15.51 -12.25 39.09
N ALA A 63 -15.75 -12.27 37.77
CA ALA A 63 -17.08 -12.42 37.19
C ALA A 63 -17.67 -13.82 37.40
N ASP A 64 -16.85 -14.85 37.27
CA ASP A 64 -17.23 -16.24 37.54
C ASP A 64 -17.64 -16.50 39.01
N CYS A 65 -17.43 -15.52 39.90
CA CYS A 65 -17.75 -15.54 41.33
C CYS A 65 -18.69 -14.41 41.78
N ASP A 66 -19.19 -13.55 40.86
CA ASP A 66 -20.05 -12.40 41.16
C ASP A 66 -19.47 -11.41 42.20
N ILE A 67 -18.17 -11.11 42.09
CA ILE A 67 -17.43 -10.22 43.03
C ILE A 67 -16.67 -9.07 42.35
N GLU A 68 -16.96 -8.73 41.10
CA GLU A 68 -16.21 -7.72 40.32
C GLU A 68 -16.19 -6.33 40.95
N THR A 69 -17.25 -5.98 41.67
CA THR A 69 -17.40 -4.68 42.34
C THR A 69 -16.97 -4.70 43.80
N LYS A 70 -16.65 -5.89 44.34
CA LYS A 70 -16.29 -6.04 45.74
C LYS A 70 -14.79 -5.78 45.93
N PRO A 71 -14.39 -5.10 47.01
CA PRO A 71 -12.98 -5.00 47.35
C PRO A 71 -12.41 -6.37 47.72
N VAL A 72 -11.28 -6.76 47.12
CA VAL A 72 -10.64 -8.08 47.28
C VAL A 72 -9.20 -7.96 47.79
N PHE A 73 -8.68 -9.03 48.37
CA PHE A 73 -7.26 -9.18 48.67
C PHE A 73 -6.57 -9.94 47.54
N LEU A 74 -5.30 -9.64 47.28
CA LEU A 74 -4.45 -10.39 46.36
C LEU A 74 -3.30 -11.01 47.13
N ILE A 75 -3.21 -12.33 47.13
CA ILE A 75 -2.03 -13.06 47.59
C ILE A 75 -1.31 -13.60 46.36
N TRP A 76 -0.05 -13.22 46.20
CA TRP A 76 0.78 -13.59 45.06
C TRP A 76 1.92 -14.50 45.48
N ASP A 77 1.92 -15.71 44.95
CA ASP A 77 3.02 -16.65 45.05
C ASP A 77 4.11 -16.29 44.04
N MET A 78 5.27 -15.86 44.54
CA MET A 78 6.40 -15.43 43.72
C MET A 78 7.34 -16.58 43.34
N THR A 79 6.97 -17.83 43.64
CA THR A 79 7.73 -19.02 43.22
C THR A 79 7.94 -19.00 41.69
N HIS A 80 9.19 -19.24 41.27
CA HIS A 80 9.65 -19.21 39.88
C HIS A 80 9.67 -17.82 39.21
N ILE A 81 9.36 -16.72 39.89
CA ILE A 81 9.43 -15.38 39.30
C ILE A 81 10.77 -14.75 39.66
N SER A 82 11.62 -14.56 38.65
CA SER A 82 12.95 -13.96 38.82
C SER A 82 13.07 -12.53 38.28
N ALA A 83 12.15 -12.11 37.39
CA ALA A 83 12.17 -10.80 36.77
C ALA A 83 10.78 -10.36 36.27
N VAL A 84 10.65 -9.07 35.94
CA VAL A 84 9.48 -8.48 35.27
C VAL A 84 9.95 -7.64 34.06
N SER A 85 9.21 -7.71 32.95
CA SER A 85 9.50 -6.97 31.73
C SER A 85 9.18 -5.48 31.88
N TYR A 86 9.62 -4.69 30.89
CA TYR A 86 9.23 -3.30 30.76
C TYR A 86 7.71 -3.12 30.63
N ASP A 87 7.03 -3.94 29.82
CA ASP A 87 5.59 -3.86 29.61
C ASP A 87 4.79 -4.25 30.87
N TYR A 88 5.31 -5.20 31.64
CA TYR A 88 4.76 -5.56 32.94
C TYR A 88 4.85 -4.37 33.91
N LYS A 89 6.02 -3.73 34.01
CA LYS A 89 6.24 -2.52 34.83
C LYS A 89 5.32 -1.38 34.40
N LYS A 90 5.10 -1.17 33.09
CA LYS A 90 4.16 -0.17 32.59
C LYS A 90 2.71 -0.46 33.01
N SER A 91 2.35 -1.73 33.11
CA SER A 91 1.02 -2.16 33.56
C SER A 91 0.76 -1.86 35.03
N ILE A 92 1.81 -1.76 35.86
CA ILE A 92 1.72 -1.37 37.28
C ILE A 92 1.11 0.03 37.43
N ALA A 93 1.36 0.95 36.50
CA ALA A 93 0.75 2.29 36.52
C ALA A 93 -0.78 2.22 36.57
N ARG A 94 -1.37 1.32 35.79
CA ARG A 94 -2.83 1.11 35.76
C ARG A 94 -3.30 0.52 37.08
N LEU A 95 -2.59 -0.47 37.61
CA LEU A 95 -2.89 -1.09 38.89
C LEU A 95 -2.90 -0.08 40.06
N VAL A 96 -1.96 0.88 40.05
CA VAL A 96 -1.82 1.86 41.14
C VAL A 96 -2.78 3.04 41.01
N TYR A 97 -2.89 3.64 39.82
CA TYR A 97 -3.58 4.93 39.64
C TYR A 97 -4.96 4.83 38.97
N ASN A 98 -5.26 3.75 38.25
CA ASN A 98 -6.57 3.53 37.64
C ASN A 98 -6.99 2.06 37.77
N PRO A 99 -7.11 1.55 39.00
CA PRO A 99 -7.38 0.13 39.21
C PRO A 99 -8.78 -0.23 38.72
N GLU A 100 -8.84 -1.20 37.80
CA GLU A 100 -10.11 -1.81 37.40
C GLU A 100 -10.67 -2.74 38.51
N THR A 101 -9.80 -3.20 39.42
CA THR A 101 -10.14 -4.06 40.56
C THR A 101 -9.77 -3.36 41.86
N ILE A 102 -10.71 -3.30 42.80
CA ILE A 102 -10.49 -2.62 44.08
C ILE A 102 -9.74 -3.57 45.02
N PHE A 103 -8.46 -3.32 45.25
CA PHE A 103 -7.67 -4.10 46.21
C PHE A 103 -7.73 -3.50 47.60
N ARG A 104 -8.06 -4.32 48.61
CA ARG A 104 -7.91 -3.98 50.04
C ARG A 104 -6.50 -4.18 50.55
N GLY A 105 -5.74 -5.05 49.90
CA GLY A 105 -4.34 -5.33 50.22
C GLY A 105 -3.74 -6.32 49.23
N ILE A 106 -2.44 -6.21 49.02
CA ILE A 106 -1.65 -7.09 48.17
C ILE A 106 -0.55 -7.72 49.04
N VAL A 107 -0.40 -9.03 48.98
CA VAL A 107 0.56 -9.76 49.80
C VAL A 107 1.39 -10.68 48.91
N PHE A 108 2.70 -10.54 48.96
CA PHE A 108 3.65 -11.42 48.27
C PHE A 108 4.22 -12.45 49.24
N TYR A 109 4.48 -13.66 48.75
CA TYR A 109 5.25 -14.66 49.48
C TYR A 109 6.14 -15.46 48.52
N ASN A 110 7.13 -16.18 49.05
CA ASN A 110 8.15 -16.90 48.27
C ASN A 110 8.93 -15.98 47.29
N VAL A 111 9.24 -14.76 47.73
CA VAL A 111 10.01 -13.79 46.92
C VAL A 111 11.49 -14.15 46.98
N GLU A 112 12.13 -14.32 45.83
CA GLU A 112 13.58 -14.49 45.76
C GLU A 112 14.31 -13.22 46.23
N GLU A 113 15.44 -13.36 46.94
CA GLU A 113 16.19 -12.25 47.53
C GLU A 113 16.56 -11.17 46.50
N ASN A 114 17.03 -11.60 45.31
CA ASN A 114 17.38 -10.69 44.21
C ASN A 114 16.18 -9.94 43.63
N PHE A 115 14.96 -10.44 43.84
CA PHE A 115 13.72 -9.82 43.37
C PHE A 115 13.06 -8.93 44.45
N MET A 116 13.48 -9.05 45.70
CA MET A 116 12.95 -8.27 46.83
C MET A 116 12.95 -6.75 46.58
N PRO A 117 14.02 -6.12 46.04
CA PRO A 117 14.01 -4.68 45.75
C PRO A 117 12.91 -4.28 44.76
N THR A 118 12.51 -5.17 43.85
CA THR A 118 11.41 -4.93 42.92
C THR A 118 10.06 -4.92 43.67
N VAL A 119 9.84 -5.87 44.58
CA VAL A 119 8.63 -5.91 45.41
C VAL A 119 8.56 -4.70 46.34
N GLU A 120 9.68 -4.32 46.98
CA GLU A 120 9.78 -3.12 47.81
C GLU A 120 9.50 -1.84 47.00
N THR A 121 10.03 -1.76 45.76
CA THR A 121 9.73 -0.64 44.84
C THR A 121 8.24 -0.58 44.52
N PHE A 122 7.61 -1.71 44.21
CA PHE A 122 6.16 -1.76 44.01
C PHE A 122 5.39 -1.31 45.26
N ALA A 123 5.76 -1.80 46.44
CA ALA A 123 5.16 -1.43 47.71
C ALA A 123 5.36 0.05 48.05
N ALA A 124 6.49 0.64 47.68
CA ALA A 124 6.77 2.05 47.88
C ALA A 124 5.89 2.96 47.01
N ILE A 125 5.57 2.53 45.78
CA ILE A 125 4.67 3.25 44.87
C ILE A 125 3.19 3.03 45.24
N ALA A 126 2.78 1.76 45.42
CA ALA A 126 1.38 1.39 45.63
C ALA A 126 0.92 1.58 47.08
N GLY A 127 1.84 1.55 48.04
CA GLY A 127 1.56 1.59 49.48
C GLY A 127 0.85 2.84 49.97
N GLU A 128 0.83 3.92 49.19
CA GLU A 128 0.03 5.11 49.48
C GLU A 128 -1.48 4.88 49.28
N THR A 129 -1.86 4.00 48.34
CA THR A 129 -3.25 3.73 47.96
C THR A 129 -3.75 2.38 48.45
N VAL A 130 -2.90 1.35 48.42
CA VAL A 130 -3.25 -0.03 48.79
C VAL A 130 -2.13 -0.59 49.68
N PRO A 131 -2.44 -1.17 50.86
CA PRO A 131 -1.45 -1.86 51.68
C PRO A 131 -0.75 -3.00 50.91
N VAL A 132 0.58 -3.03 50.93
CA VAL A 132 1.39 -4.05 50.24
C VAL A 132 2.37 -4.72 51.19
N ALA A 133 2.31 -6.05 51.32
CA ALA A 133 3.12 -6.85 52.25
C ALA A 133 3.99 -7.88 51.55
N CYS A 134 5.08 -8.28 52.18
CA CYS A 134 5.87 -9.45 51.81
C CYS A 134 6.12 -10.36 53.03
N CYS A 135 5.92 -11.67 52.88
CA CYS A 135 6.09 -12.65 53.97
C CYS A 135 6.74 -13.95 53.46
N GLY A 136 7.11 -14.84 54.38
CA GLY A 136 7.85 -16.06 54.04
C GLY A 136 6.97 -17.21 53.56
N SER A 137 5.68 -17.22 53.89
CA SER A 137 4.80 -18.35 53.59
C SER A 137 3.35 -17.97 53.31
N TYR A 138 2.63 -18.85 52.61
CA TYR A 138 1.19 -18.69 52.39
C TYR A 138 0.39 -18.54 53.69
N ARG A 139 0.81 -19.22 54.76
CA ARG A 139 0.15 -19.13 56.07
C ARG A 139 0.30 -17.74 56.69
N GLU A 140 1.51 -17.17 56.62
CA GLU A 140 1.75 -15.79 57.05
C GLU A 140 0.98 -14.80 56.18
N ALA A 141 0.87 -15.05 54.87
CA ALA A 141 0.11 -14.19 53.99
C ALA A 141 -1.37 -14.09 54.41
N LEU A 142 -1.99 -15.20 54.82
CA LEU A 142 -3.35 -15.21 55.36
C LEU A 142 -3.44 -14.43 56.68
N GLN A 143 -2.44 -14.53 57.56
CA GLN A 143 -2.41 -13.76 58.81
C GLN A 143 -2.34 -12.25 58.55
N VAL A 144 -1.52 -11.84 57.58
CA VAL A 144 -1.42 -10.44 57.15
C VAL A 144 -2.76 -9.94 56.58
N VAL A 145 -3.45 -10.75 55.76
CA VAL A 145 -4.79 -10.40 55.25
C VAL A 145 -5.76 -10.14 56.41
N GLU A 146 -5.78 -11.00 57.43
CA GLU A 146 -6.65 -10.79 58.60
C GLU A 146 -6.26 -9.54 59.41
N GLN A 147 -4.98 -9.23 59.55
CA GLN A 147 -4.52 -7.99 60.20
C GLN A 147 -4.99 -6.74 59.45
N ILE A 148 -4.86 -6.74 58.11
CA ILE A 148 -5.35 -5.63 57.27
C ILE A 148 -6.87 -5.51 57.40
N ARG A 149 -7.59 -6.63 57.43
CA ARG A 149 -9.05 -6.66 57.62
C ARG A 149 -9.47 -6.06 58.97
N GLN A 150 -8.68 -6.25 60.01
CA GLN A 150 -8.88 -5.65 61.34
C GLN A 150 -8.50 -4.16 61.40
N GLY A 151 -8.09 -3.56 60.29
CA GLY A 151 -7.77 -2.14 60.19
C GLY A 151 -6.32 -1.79 60.54
N ASN A 152 -5.45 -2.79 60.72
CA ASN A 152 -4.04 -2.55 60.94
C ASN A 152 -3.37 -2.21 59.59
N LYS A 153 -3.27 -0.91 59.28
CA LYS A 153 -2.64 -0.42 58.04
C LYS A 153 -1.11 -0.42 58.12
N SER A 154 -0.58 -0.40 59.33
CA SER A 154 0.84 -0.51 59.66
C SER A 154 1.15 -1.94 60.09
N VAL A 155 0.88 -2.90 59.21
CA VAL A 155 1.60 -4.17 59.30
C VAL A 155 3.08 -3.81 59.05
N GLU A 156 4.03 -4.38 59.78
CA GLU A 156 5.45 -4.27 59.43
C GLU A 156 5.65 -5.16 58.19
N LEU A 157 5.52 -4.54 57.02
CA LEU A 157 5.26 -5.20 55.74
C LEU A 157 6.49 -5.90 55.14
N PHE A 158 7.66 -5.75 55.77
CA PHE A 158 8.92 -6.40 55.44
C PHE A 158 9.64 -6.67 56.76
N MET A 159 9.70 -7.93 57.22
CA MET A 159 10.37 -8.29 58.47
C MET A 159 11.87 -7.97 58.32
N HIS A 160 12.35 -6.93 58.99
CA HIS A 160 13.77 -6.61 59.15
C HIS A 160 14.10 -6.68 60.64
N ASP A 161 15.26 -7.25 60.96
CA ASP A 161 15.73 -7.42 62.35
C ASP A 161 15.71 -6.08 63.12
N ASP A 162 15.36 -6.18 64.41
CA ASP A 162 14.99 -5.14 65.39
C ASP A 162 16.01 -4.00 65.68
N GLU A 163 16.80 -3.53 64.71
CA GLU A 163 17.79 -2.45 64.90
C GLU A 163 17.85 -1.40 63.78
N ALA A 164 16.90 -1.38 62.83
CA ALA A 164 16.87 -0.33 61.82
C ALA A 164 16.34 1.00 62.39
N ASP A 165 17.10 2.08 62.26
CA ASP A 165 16.61 3.45 62.52
C ASP A 165 15.34 3.69 61.67
N ASP A 166 14.19 3.92 62.31
CA ASP A 166 12.90 4.21 61.65
C ASP A 166 13.04 5.27 60.53
N SER A 167 13.99 6.19 60.71
CA SER A 167 14.34 7.22 59.73
C SER A 167 15.01 6.64 58.47
N PHE A 168 15.85 5.62 58.60
CA PHE A 168 16.48 4.93 57.47
C PHE A 168 15.46 4.17 56.63
N GLU A 169 14.57 3.39 57.24
CA GLU A 169 13.54 2.64 56.50
C GLU A 169 12.59 3.57 55.75
N LYS A 170 12.22 4.70 56.37
CA LYS A 170 11.46 5.74 55.68
C LYS A 170 12.22 6.28 54.46
N ARG A 171 13.51 6.61 54.60
CA ARG A 171 14.34 7.09 53.49
C ARG A 171 14.52 6.03 52.39
N LYS A 172 14.70 4.76 52.75
CA LYS A 172 14.75 3.64 51.80
C LYS A 172 13.46 3.58 50.98
N LYS A 173 12.30 3.66 51.65
CA LYS A 173 10.99 3.67 50.98
C LYS A 173 10.84 4.87 50.04
N ASP A 174 11.18 6.08 50.49
CA ASP A 174 11.08 7.30 49.68
C ASP A 174 11.98 7.22 48.43
N PHE A 175 13.19 6.66 48.58
CA PHE A 175 14.13 6.43 47.49
C PHE A 175 13.58 5.44 46.45
N LEU A 176 13.09 4.28 46.89
CA LEU A 176 12.51 3.27 46.01
C LEU A 176 11.25 3.79 45.31
N ALA A 177 10.42 4.58 46.00
CA ALA A 177 9.26 5.22 45.38
C ALA A 177 9.68 6.18 44.26
N ALA A 178 10.74 6.98 44.47
CA ALA A 178 11.27 7.89 43.45
C ALA A 178 11.78 7.12 42.22
N ILE A 179 12.58 6.06 42.43
CA ILE A 179 13.06 5.18 41.35
C ILE A 179 11.91 4.55 40.59
N GLY A 180 10.91 4.02 41.29
CA GLY A 180 9.75 3.38 40.70
C GLY A 180 8.94 4.34 39.83
N ARG A 181 8.70 5.57 40.31
CA ARG A 181 8.02 6.62 39.54
C ARG A 181 8.78 7.01 38.27
N ILE A 182 10.10 7.14 38.35
CA ILE A 182 10.93 7.47 37.18
C ILE A 182 10.95 6.29 36.20
N SER A 183 11.32 5.10 36.66
CA SER A 183 11.65 3.97 35.80
C SER A 183 10.46 3.15 35.31
N TRP A 184 9.37 3.07 36.08
CA TRP A 184 8.20 2.24 35.73
C TRP A 184 7.03 3.08 35.23
N LEU A 185 6.88 4.31 35.76
CA LEU A 185 5.73 5.17 35.51
C LEU A 185 6.07 6.36 34.60
N ASN A 186 7.34 6.56 34.26
CA ASN A 186 7.84 7.67 33.46
C ASN A 186 7.44 9.06 34.01
N MET A 187 7.37 9.19 35.33
CA MET A 187 6.98 10.43 36.03
C MET A 187 8.21 11.31 36.30
N LEU A 188 8.70 11.98 35.25
CA LEU A 188 9.93 12.77 35.32
C LEU A 188 9.76 14.19 35.87
N HIS A 189 8.53 14.60 36.19
CA HIS A 189 8.24 15.97 36.67
C HIS A 189 7.84 16.02 38.14
N GLN A 190 7.73 14.88 38.81
CA GLN A 190 7.37 14.84 40.22
C GLN A 190 8.60 15.13 41.08
N SER A 191 8.46 16.07 42.01
CA SER A 191 9.53 16.43 42.95
C SER A 191 9.94 15.24 43.81
N ILE A 192 11.24 15.09 44.00
CA ILE A 192 11.82 14.13 44.95
C ILE A 192 12.07 14.86 46.27
N SER A 193 11.56 14.32 47.37
CA SER A 193 11.84 14.84 48.71
C SER A 193 13.28 14.49 49.09
N LEU A 194 14.17 15.48 49.10
CA LEU A 194 15.56 15.29 49.49
C LEU A 194 15.69 15.24 51.03
N PRO A 195 16.47 14.31 51.58
CA PRO A 195 16.85 14.35 53.00
C PRO A 195 17.78 15.56 53.28
N PRO A 196 18.05 15.87 54.56
CA PRO A 196 19.03 16.90 54.94
C PRO A 196 20.40 16.66 54.29
N ALA A 197 21.15 17.73 54.00
CA ALA A 197 22.43 17.65 53.28
C ALA A 197 23.54 16.91 54.06
N ASP A 198 23.39 16.82 55.38
CA ASP A 198 24.25 16.07 56.30
C ASP A 198 23.86 14.59 56.45
N ASP A 199 22.73 14.18 55.85
CA ASP A 199 22.28 12.79 55.86
C ASP A 199 23.16 11.91 54.95
N PRO A 200 23.67 10.76 55.42
CA PRO A 200 24.49 9.86 54.61
C PRO A 200 23.83 9.42 53.29
N VAL A 201 22.50 9.39 53.20
CA VAL A 201 21.82 8.97 51.96
C VAL A 201 21.52 10.12 50.99
N TYR A 202 21.77 11.38 51.38
CA TYR A 202 21.55 12.56 50.53
C TYR A 202 22.19 12.45 49.14
N PRO A 203 23.46 12.01 48.97
CA PRO A 203 24.08 11.92 47.65
C PRO A 203 23.32 11.00 46.68
N PHE A 204 22.68 9.94 47.18
CA PHE A 204 21.90 9.02 46.33
C PHE A 204 20.61 9.68 45.84
N PHE A 205 19.89 10.36 46.73
CA PHE A 205 18.69 11.12 46.35
C PHE A 205 19.02 12.24 45.35
N LYS A 206 20.12 12.96 45.58
CA LYS A 206 20.56 14.03 44.68
C LYS A 206 20.96 13.49 43.31
N ALA A 207 21.61 12.33 43.25
CA ALA A 207 21.96 11.68 42.00
C ALA A 207 20.71 11.29 41.19
N ILE A 208 19.67 10.77 41.84
CA ILE A 208 18.41 10.44 41.16
C ILE A 208 17.68 11.70 40.69
N GLU A 209 17.65 12.77 41.50
CA GLU A 209 17.03 14.03 41.09
C GLU A 209 17.69 14.60 39.83
N ASN A 210 19.03 14.59 39.78
CA ASN A 210 19.76 15.00 38.59
C ASN A 210 19.46 14.07 37.39
N LEU A 211 19.44 12.75 37.60
CA LEU A 211 19.07 11.79 36.56
C LEU A 211 17.65 12.03 36.04
N GLN A 212 16.69 12.29 36.93
CA GLN A 212 15.31 12.62 36.57
C GLN A 212 15.24 13.87 35.70
N TYR A 213 16.01 14.91 36.07
CA TYR A 213 16.12 16.13 35.30
C TYR A 213 16.69 15.87 33.90
N ASP A 214 17.82 15.15 33.81
CA ASP A 214 18.49 14.84 32.53
C ASP A 214 17.60 13.98 31.62
N LEU A 215 16.91 12.99 32.17
CA LEU A 215 15.92 12.20 31.44
C LEU A 215 14.76 13.08 30.95
N GLY A 216 14.30 14.03 31.76
CA GLY A 216 13.24 14.97 31.41
C GLY A 216 13.64 15.89 30.26
N GLU A 217 14.87 16.42 30.29
CA GLU A 217 15.41 17.24 29.20
C GLU A 217 15.62 16.42 27.92
N THR A 218 16.10 15.18 28.04
CA THR A 218 16.23 14.24 26.91
C THR A 218 14.87 13.98 26.26
N MET A 219 13.84 13.68 27.05
CA MET A 219 12.48 13.48 26.54
C MET A 219 11.92 14.71 25.82
N LYS A 220 12.14 15.91 26.35
CA LYS A 220 11.73 17.16 25.68
C LYS A 220 12.46 17.35 24.36
N HIS A 221 13.75 17.04 24.33
CA HIS A 221 14.55 17.13 23.10
C HIS A 221 14.03 16.15 22.03
N ASP A 222 13.77 14.90 22.41
CA ASP A 222 13.24 13.88 21.51
C ASP A 222 11.83 14.27 21.00
N GLU A 223 10.98 14.82 21.86
CA GLU A 223 9.65 15.30 21.47
C GLU A 223 9.72 16.44 20.44
N GLN A 224 10.67 17.36 20.61
CA GLN A 224 10.93 18.43 19.62
C GLN A 224 11.43 17.87 18.29
N GLN A 225 12.33 16.88 18.31
CA GLN A 225 12.79 16.21 17.09
C GLN A 225 11.65 15.50 16.36
N ILE A 226 10.79 14.79 17.10
CA ILE A 226 9.60 14.11 16.55
C ILE A 226 8.66 15.13 15.91
N ASP A 227 8.40 16.27 16.56
CA ASP A 227 7.54 17.33 16.02
C ASP A 227 8.12 17.95 14.74
N GLN A 228 9.44 18.19 14.72
CA GLN A 228 10.13 18.68 13.53
C GLN A 228 10.03 17.70 12.36
N ILE A 229 10.28 16.40 12.62
CA ILE A 229 10.17 15.33 11.63
C ILE A 229 8.73 15.23 11.10
N LYS A 230 7.72 15.32 11.98
CA LYS A 230 6.30 15.33 11.57
C LYS A 230 5.98 16.48 10.63
N LYS A 231 6.42 17.70 10.96
CA LYS A 231 6.22 18.88 10.11
C LYS A 231 6.90 18.74 8.74
N GLU A 232 8.10 18.16 8.70
CA GLU A 232 8.79 17.87 7.44
C GLU A 232 8.04 16.85 6.59
N PHE A 233 7.55 15.75 7.20
CA PHE A 233 6.73 14.76 6.51
C PHE A 233 5.41 15.34 5.99
N GLU A 234 4.72 16.15 6.79
CA GLU A 234 3.49 16.83 6.35
C GLU A 234 3.75 17.72 5.14
N LYS A 235 4.85 18.49 5.14
CA LYS A 235 5.24 19.31 3.99
C LYS A 235 5.46 18.45 2.74
N VAL A 236 6.22 17.36 2.85
CA VAL A 236 6.47 16.45 1.71
C VAL A 236 5.16 15.84 1.19
N LEU A 237 4.25 15.44 2.07
CA LEU A 237 2.94 14.92 1.69
C LEU A 237 2.09 15.95 0.96
N THR A 238 2.09 17.20 1.43
CA THR A 238 1.38 18.30 0.75
C THR A 238 1.94 18.56 -0.64
N ASP A 239 3.28 18.62 -0.78
CA ASP A 239 3.95 18.83 -2.06
C ASP A 239 3.65 17.68 -3.05
N GLN A 240 3.70 16.42 -2.59
CA GLN A 240 3.33 15.25 -3.39
C GLN A 240 1.86 15.29 -3.82
N THR A 241 0.96 15.72 -2.94
CA THR A 241 -0.47 15.84 -3.26
C THR A 241 -0.71 16.90 -4.33
N ILE A 242 -0.03 18.05 -4.24
CA ILE A 242 -0.10 19.12 -5.26
C ILE A 242 0.41 18.60 -6.61
N GLN A 243 1.54 17.90 -6.62
CA GLN A 243 2.10 17.31 -7.85
C GLN A 243 1.16 16.28 -8.48
N LEU A 244 0.57 15.39 -7.67
CA LEU A 244 -0.37 14.38 -8.15
C LEU A 244 -1.62 15.03 -8.77
N ASN A 245 -2.19 16.04 -8.10
CA ASN A 245 -3.34 16.77 -8.62
C ASN A 245 -3.01 17.50 -9.93
N ALA A 246 -1.84 18.12 -10.03
CA ALA A 246 -1.38 18.74 -11.28
C ALA A 246 -1.22 17.71 -12.41
N GLN A 247 -0.67 16.52 -12.11
CA GLN A 247 -0.53 15.44 -13.09
C GLN A 247 -1.88 14.87 -13.54
N GLN A 248 -2.83 14.72 -12.62
CA GLN A 248 -4.19 14.28 -12.94
C GLN A 248 -4.92 15.26 -13.85
N GLU A 249 -4.80 16.57 -13.59
CA GLU A 249 -5.42 17.59 -14.44
C GLU A 249 -4.76 17.62 -15.82
N LEU A 250 -3.43 17.49 -15.91
CA LEU A 250 -2.73 17.37 -17.19
C LEU A 250 -3.20 16.13 -17.97
N TYR A 251 -3.32 14.98 -17.31
CA TYR A 251 -3.82 13.75 -17.93
C TYR A 251 -5.25 13.91 -18.45
N LYS A 252 -6.12 14.59 -17.69
CA LYS A 252 -7.49 14.89 -18.10
C LYS A 252 -7.54 15.80 -19.33
N GLN A 253 -6.69 16.83 -19.38
CA GLN A 253 -6.57 17.72 -20.54
C GLN A 253 -6.07 16.96 -21.78
N LEU A 254 -5.03 16.13 -21.63
CA LEU A 254 -4.49 15.31 -22.71
C LEU A 254 -5.54 14.32 -23.24
N LYS A 255 -6.27 13.65 -22.35
CA LYS A 255 -7.36 12.75 -22.72
C LYS A 255 -8.45 13.49 -23.53
N LYS A 256 -8.82 14.70 -23.12
CA LYS A 256 -9.80 15.53 -23.83
C LYS A 256 -9.31 15.94 -25.23
N GLN A 257 -8.02 16.28 -25.37
CA GLN A 257 -7.42 16.58 -26.67
C GLN A 257 -7.43 15.36 -27.59
N LEU A 258 -7.04 14.20 -27.06
CA LEU A 258 -7.00 12.94 -27.82
C LEU A 258 -8.39 12.50 -28.30
N GLU A 259 -9.43 12.63 -27.46
CA GLU A 259 -10.81 12.37 -27.88
C GLU A 259 -11.29 13.34 -28.97
N LYS A 260 -10.92 14.62 -28.89
CA LYS A 260 -11.24 15.62 -29.92
C LYS A 260 -10.58 15.28 -31.26
N GLU A 261 -9.31 14.88 -31.23
CA GLU A 261 -8.56 14.48 -32.42
C GLU A 261 -9.13 13.20 -33.03
N LYS A 262 -9.44 12.20 -32.20
CA LYS A 262 -10.11 10.97 -32.63
C LYS A 262 -11.45 11.25 -33.30
N ALA A 263 -12.28 12.12 -32.73
CA ALA A 263 -13.56 12.51 -33.31
C ALA A 263 -13.39 13.22 -34.66
N ALA A 264 -12.41 14.13 -34.77
CA ALA A 264 -12.10 14.83 -36.02
C ALA A 264 -11.63 13.87 -37.12
N LEU A 265 -10.74 12.92 -36.79
CA LEU A 265 -10.27 11.90 -37.72
C LEU A 265 -11.40 10.97 -38.17
N THR A 266 -12.26 10.55 -37.23
CA THR A 266 -13.43 9.69 -37.55
C THR A 266 -14.39 10.39 -38.50
N SER A 267 -14.66 11.69 -38.28
CA SER A 267 -15.47 12.51 -39.18
C SER A 267 -14.84 12.63 -40.57
N ARG A 268 -13.52 12.83 -40.64
CA ARG A 268 -12.79 12.89 -41.91
C ARG A 268 -12.87 11.56 -42.66
N ILE A 269 -12.68 10.43 -41.99
CA ILE A 269 -12.82 9.10 -42.59
C ILE A 269 -14.23 8.92 -43.16
N ALA A 270 -15.27 9.21 -42.38
CA ALA A 270 -16.66 9.11 -42.85
C ALA A 270 -16.93 9.99 -44.08
N SER A 271 -16.38 11.21 -44.12
CA SER A 271 -16.52 12.09 -45.28
C SER A 271 -15.85 11.53 -46.55
N GLN A 272 -14.66 10.92 -46.39
CA GLN A 272 -13.93 10.30 -47.50
C GLN A 272 -14.61 9.02 -47.98
N GLU A 273 -15.19 8.23 -47.08
CA GLU A 273 -16.00 7.05 -47.43
C GLU A 273 -17.25 7.44 -48.22
N MET A 274 -17.93 8.52 -47.82
CA MET A 274 -19.08 9.05 -48.58
C MET A 274 -18.67 9.50 -49.99
N GLU A 275 -17.55 10.21 -50.12
CA GLU A 275 -17.03 10.65 -51.43
C GLU A 275 -16.66 9.46 -52.32
N LEU A 276 -15.95 8.47 -51.77
CA LEU A 276 -15.61 7.23 -52.47
C LEU A 276 -16.85 6.45 -52.91
N THR A 277 -17.88 6.40 -52.07
CA THR A 277 -19.15 5.75 -52.42
C THR A 277 -19.80 6.46 -53.60
N ARG A 278 -19.87 7.81 -53.57
CA ARG A 278 -20.41 8.61 -54.68
C ARG A 278 -19.64 8.41 -55.99
N ILE A 279 -18.31 8.39 -55.95
CA ILE A 279 -17.48 8.13 -57.12
C ILE A 279 -17.73 6.71 -57.64
N SER A 280 -17.78 5.72 -56.74
CA SER A 280 -18.02 4.32 -57.10
C SER A 280 -19.39 4.10 -57.74
N THR A 281 -20.44 4.78 -57.26
CA THR A 281 -21.78 4.72 -57.86
C THR A 281 -21.80 5.37 -59.24
N ALA A 282 -21.19 6.54 -59.41
CA ALA A 282 -21.13 7.22 -60.70
C ALA A 282 -20.39 6.38 -61.76
N ILE A 283 -19.29 5.75 -61.39
CA ILE A 283 -18.57 4.82 -62.28
C ILE A 283 -19.45 3.62 -62.64
N ALA A 284 -20.15 3.03 -61.66
CA ALA A 284 -21.02 1.88 -61.92
C ALA A 284 -22.19 2.22 -62.87
N GLU A 285 -22.82 3.38 -62.69
CA GLU A 285 -23.87 3.88 -63.58
C GLU A 285 -23.34 4.08 -64.99
N LYS A 286 -22.19 4.76 -65.14
CA LYS A 286 -21.54 5.00 -66.43
C LYS A 286 -21.21 3.69 -67.15
N THR A 287 -20.62 2.72 -66.45
CA THR A 287 -20.30 1.40 -67.01
C THR A 287 -21.56 0.64 -67.44
N SER A 288 -22.66 0.71 -66.67
CA SER A 288 -23.95 0.11 -67.07
C SER A 288 -24.46 0.73 -68.36
N THR A 289 -24.45 2.06 -68.47
CA THR A 289 -24.91 2.75 -69.70
C THR A 289 -24.07 2.40 -70.93
N LEU A 290 -22.76 2.25 -70.77
CA LEU A 290 -21.89 1.82 -71.87
C LEU A 290 -22.18 0.37 -72.29
N GLN A 291 -22.48 -0.52 -71.35
CA GLN A 291 -22.88 -1.90 -71.65
C GLN A 291 -24.22 -1.95 -72.39
N GLU A 292 -25.21 -1.15 -71.96
CA GLU A 292 -26.49 -1.01 -72.65
C GLU A 292 -26.33 -0.49 -74.08
N LEU A 293 -25.51 0.55 -74.29
CA LEU A 293 -25.18 1.06 -75.62
C LEU A 293 -24.52 0.00 -76.50
N LEU A 294 -23.64 -0.82 -75.93
CA LEU A 294 -22.94 -1.86 -76.67
C LEU A 294 -23.90 -2.96 -77.14
N GLU A 295 -24.88 -3.36 -76.32
CA GLU A 295 -25.93 -4.29 -76.73
C GLU A 295 -26.80 -3.70 -77.85
N ILE A 296 -27.19 -2.42 -77.75
CA ILE A 296 -27.92 -1.73 -78.83
C ILE A 296 -27.12 -1.76 -80.14
N ILE A 297 -25.82 -1.45 -80.10
CA ILE A 297 -24.95 -1.46 -81.28
C ILE A 297 -24.83 -2.86 -81.89
N ARG A 298 -24.79 -3.91 -81.06
CA ARG A 298 -24.76 -5.31 -81.54
C ARG A 298 -26.02 -5.71 -82.29
N GLU A 299 -27.17 -5.15 -81.94
CA GLU A 299 -28.46 -5.43 -82.59
C GLU A 299 -28.71 -4.61 -83.86
N LEU A 300 -27.96 -3.51 -84.08
CA LEU A 300 -28.12 -2.67 -85.28
C LEU A 300 -27.72 -3.41 -86.57
N ASP A 301 -28.56 -3.27 -87.60
CA ASP A 301 -28.30 -3.74 -88.96
C ASP A 301 -27.62 -2.62 -89.77
N ILE A 302 -26.31 -2.52 -89.60
CA ILE A 302 -25.42 -1.52 -90.24
C ILE A 302 -24.22 -2.22 -90.87
N ASP A 303 -23.50 -1.49 -91.72
CA ASP A 303 -22.27 -1.97 -92.36
C ASP A 303 -21.30 -2.61 -91.34
N GLU A 304 -20.85 -3.83 -91.61
CA GLU A 304 -20.02 -4.65 -90.71
C GLU A 304 -18.73 -3.93 -90.28
N THR A 305 -18.12 -3.15 -91.18
CA THR A 305 -16.93 -2.36 -90.87
C THR A 305 -17.24 -1.24 -89.87
N GLN A 306 -18.31 -0.48 -90.07
CA GLN A 306 -18.75 0.56 -89.14
C GLN A 306 -19.22 -0.02 -87.79
N LYS A 307 -19.94 -1.14 -87.82
CA LYS A 307 -20.38 -1.86 -86.63
C LYS A 307 -19.20 -2.29 -85.76
N LYS A 308 -18.17 -2.83 -86.39
CA LYS A 308 -16.95 -3.26 -85.71
C LYS A 308 -16.20 -2.07 -85.08
N GLU A 309 -16.05 -0.95 -85.80
CA GLU A 309 -15.44 0.26 -85.24
C GLU A 309 -16.21 0.82 -84.02
N MET A 310 -17.54 0.80 -84.07
CA MET A 310 -18.38 1.25 -82.95
C MET A 310 -18.27 0.33 -81.74
N ILE A 311 -18.24 -1.00 -81.95
CA ILE A 311 -18.03 -1.98 -80.88
C ILE A 311 -16.65 -1.80 -80.24
N GLU A 312 -15.58 -1.72 -81.05
CA GLU A 312 -14.21 -1.51 -80.56
C GLU A 312 -14.08 -0.21 -79.76
N SER A 313 -14.76 0.86 -80.18
CA SER A 313 -14.81 2.14 -79.46
C SER A 313 -15.51 2.02 -78.10
N CYS A 314 -16.68 1.36 -78.05
CA CYS A 314 -17.39 1.13 -76.78
C CYS A 314 -16.63 0.18 -75.84
N GLU A 315 -16.01 -0.88 -76.35
CA GLU A 315 -15.17 -1.79 -75.56
C GLU A 315 -13.96 -1.06 -74.95
N SER A 316 -13.33 -0.16 -75.72
CA SER A 316 -12.24 0.70 -75.24
C SER A 316 -12.69 1.68 -74.13
N MET A 317 -13.90 2.23 -74.24
CA MET A 317 -14.47 3.10 -73.19
C MET A 317 -14.76 2.32 -71.89
N ILE A 318 -15.30 1.10 -72.00
CA ILE A 318 -15.54 0.21 -70.84
C ILE A 318 -14.20 -0.18 -70.18
N GLU A 319 -13.19 -0.52 -70.99
CA GLU A 319 -11.87 -0.88 -70.48
C GLU A 319 -11.21 0.30 -69.75
N THR A 320 -11.38 1.52 -70.29
CA THR A 320 -10.94 2.77 -69.64
C THR A 320 -11.58 2.94 -68.26
N GLU A 321 -12.90 2.79 -68.14
CA GLU A 321 -13.60 2.90 -66.86
C GLU A 321 -13.19 1.82 -65.85
N MET A 322 -12.94 0.59 -66.31
CA MET A 322 -12.41 -0.46 -65.45
C MET A 322 -11.04 -0.10 -64.88
N ILE A 323 -10.19 0.59 -65.65
CA ILE A 323 -8.89 1.06 -65.20
C ILE A 323 -9.06 2.24 -64.23
N GLU A 324 -9.92 3.21 -64.54
CA GLU A 324 -10.28 4.31 -63.64
C GLU A 324 -10.74 3.80 -62.27
N LYS A 325 -11.64 2.81 -62.28
CA LYS A 325 -12.14 2.14 -61.05
C LYS A 325 -11.02 1.44 -60.27
N LYS A 326 -10.12 0.73 -60.95
CA LYS A 326 -9.00 0.02 -60.31
C LYS A 326 -7.96 0.96 -59.71
N LEU A 327 -7.74 2.12 -60.34
CA LEU A 327 -6.73 3.08 -59.91
C LEU A 327 -7.30 4.19 -59.02
N ASN A 328 -8.63 4.31 -58.98
CA ASN A 328 -9.41 5.32 -58.28
C ASN A 328 -8.97 6.74 -58.70
N ILE A 329 -8.91 6.97 -60.01
CA ILE A 329 -8.46 8.20 -60.69
C ILE A 329 -9.31 8.39 -61.95
N GLU A 330 -9.73 9.64 -62.24
CA GLU A 330 -10.28 10.03 -63.55
C GLU A 330 -9.14 10.12 -64.58
N LEU A 331 -9.26 9.39 -65.68
CA LEU A 331 -8.23 9.28 -66.72
C LEU A 331 -8.66 10.05 -67.96
N THR A 332 -7.71 10.71 -68.61
CA THR A 332 -7.92 11.12 -70.00
C THR A 332 -7.82 9.90 -70.92
N SER A 333 -8.40 9.97 -72.12
CA SER A 333 -8.27 8.92 -73.14
C SER A 333 -6.80 8.55 -73.40
N THR A 334 -5.92 9.55 -73.43
CA THR A 334 -4.46 9.39 -73.56
C THR A 334 -3.81 8.67 -72.37
N ASP A 335 -4.34 8.87 -71.15
CA ASP A 335 -3.83 8.18 -69.95
C ASP A 335 -4.26 6.72 -69.92
N SER A 336 -5.48 6.41 -70.36
CA SER A 336 -5.99 5.05 -70.49
C SER A 336 -5.18 4.24 -71.51
N GLU A 337 -4.98 4.78 -72.71
CA GLU A 337 -4.21 4.11 -73.76
C GLU A 337 -2.77 3.82 -73.32
N PHE A 338 -2.14 4.77 -72.62
CA PHE A 338 -0.82 4.57 -72.02
C PHE A 338 -0.82 3.44 -70.99
N LEU A 339 -1.80 3.39 -70.08
CA LEU A 339 -1.90 2.36 -69.06
C LEU A 339 -2.15 0.98 -69.67
N LEU A 340 -2.98 0.88 -70.71
CA LEU A 340 -3.20 -0.35 -71.47
C LEU A 340 -1.90 -0.85 -72.12
N LYS A 341 -1.17 0.03 -72.81
CA LYS A 341 0.15 -0.30 -73.39
C LYS A 341 1.14 -0.73 -72.32
N LEU A 342 1.17 -0.03 -71.19
CA LEU A 342 2.06 -0.34 -70.07
C LEU A 342 1.73 -1.70 -69.45
N GLN A 343 0.46 -2.01 -69.22
CA GLN A 343 0.02 -3.27 -68.65
C GLN A 343 0.25 -4.44 -69.60
N LYS A 344 0.02 -4.26 -70.90
CA LYS A 344 0.30 -5.27 -71.94
C LYS A 344 1.79 -5.59 -72.02
N LYS A 345 2.66 -4.58 -71.90
CA LYS A 345 4.11 -4.75 -71.97
C LYS A 345 4.72 -5.25 -70.65
N HIS A 346 4.11 -4.88 -69.51
CA HIS A 346 4.60 -5.18 -68.16
C HIS A 346 3.48 -5.70 -67.25
N PRO A 347 3.00 -6.94 -67.46
CA PRO A 347 1.86 -7.49 -66.71
C PRO A 347 2.16 -7.73 -65.22
N ASN A 348 3.43 -7.70 -64.80
CA ASN A 348 3.87 -7.94 -63.42
C ASN A 348 3.81 -6.70 -62.50
N LEU A 349 3.34 -5.56 -63.03
CA LEU A 349 3.10 -4.35 -62.25
C LEU A 349 1.77 -4.46 -61.51
N ASN A 350 1.79 -4.20 -60.20
CA ASN A 350 0.55 -4.14 -59.43
C ASN A 350 -0.14 -2.76 -59.59
N GLN A 351 -1.41 -2.65 -59.15
CA GLN A 351 -2.19 -1.41 -59.27
C GLN A 351 -1.50 -0.18 -58.66
N ARG A 352 -0.82 -0.36 -57.51
CA ARG A 352 -0.07 0.72 -56.85
C ARG A 352 1.09 1.20 -57.72
N GLU A 353 1.80 0.28 -58.36
CA GLU A 353 2.92 0.59 -59.26
C GLU A 353 2.45 1.23 -60.57
N LEU A 354 1.30 0.80 -61.13
CA LEU A 354 0.68 1.43 -62.30
C LEU A 354 0.27 2.87 -62.02
N ARG A 355 -0.34 3.14 -60.85
CA ARG A 355 -0.67 4.49 -60.40
C ARG A 355 0.58 5.37 -60.27
N ILE A 356 1.66 4.83 -59.72
CA ILE A 356 2.94 5.54 -59.63
C ILE A 356 3.50 5.84 -61.03
N CYS A 357 3.46 4.88 -61.96
CA CYS A 357 3.87 5.12 -63.35
C CYS A 357 3.09 6.25 -64.01
N LEU A 358 1.77 6.29 -63.81
CA LEU A 358 0.93 7.38 -64.31
C LEU A 358 1.36 8.73 -63.73
N LEU A 359 1.54 8.83 -62.41
CA LEU A 359 1.98 10.07 -61.76
C LEU A 359 3.37 10.52 -62.25
N VAL A 360 4.30 9.57 -62.48
CA VAL A 360 5.61 9.87 -63.07
C VAL A 360 5.46 10.40 -64.50
N LYS A 361 4.57 9.83 -65.31
CA LYS A 361 4.26 10.29 -66.67
C LYS A 361 3.63 11.69 -66.66
N LEU A 362 2.77 11.99 -65.69
CA LEU A 362 2.15 13.30 -65.46
C LEU A 362 3.11 14.33 -64.84
N ASN A 363 4.41 13.99 -64.70
CA ASN A 363 5.46 14.89 -64.25
C ASN A 363 5.37 15.33 -62.78
N TYR A 364 4.70 14.56 -61.91
CA TYR A 364 4.72 14.80 -60.47
C TYR A 364 6.11 14.54 -59.87
N ASP A 365 6.50 15.32 -58.87
CA ASP A 365 7.77 15.14 -58.19
C ASP A 365 7.74 13.93 -57.23
N THR A 366 8.91 13.42 -56.82
CA THR A 366 8.98 12.22 -55.97
C THR A 366 8.35 12.43 -54.59
N ARG A 367 8.32 13.66 -54.07
CA ARG A 367 7.73 14.00 -52.77
C ARG A 367 6.21 14.08 -52.87
N GLU A 368 5.69 14.61 -53.96
CA GLU A 368 4.26 14.67 -54.28
C GLU A 368 3.70 13.27 -54.48
N ILE A 369 4.40 12.41 -55.22
CA ILE A 369 4.03 11.00 -55.39
C ILE A 369 4.04 10.27 -54.05
N ALA A 370 5.11 10.44 -53.24
CA ALA A 370 5.22 9.80 -51.93
C ALA A 370 4.08 10.22 -50.99
N ARG A 371 3.73 11.51 -50.98
CA ARG A 371 2.61 12.06 -50.20
C ARG A 371 1.27 11.53 -50.68
N SER A 372 1.03 11.49 -52.00
CA SER A 372 -0.21 10.96 -52.59
C SER A 372 -0.43 9.48 -52.28
N ILE A 373 0.64 8.70 -52.26
CA ILE A 373 0.62 7.24 -52.04
C ILE A 373 0.74 6.87 -50.53
N GLY A 374 0.91 7.86 -49.64
CA GLY A 374 0.98 7.65 -48.20
C GLY A 374 2.25 6.96 -47.70
N ILE A 375 3.42 7.27 -48.29
CA ILE A 375 4.72 6.69 -47.90
C ILE A 375 5.80 7.76 -47.71
N SER A 376 6.88 7.41 -47.02
CA SER A 376 8.06 8.26 -46.94
C SER A 376 8.79 8.34 -48.29
N THR A 377 9.56 9.41 -48.49
CA THR A 377 10.43 9.58 -49.67
C THR A 377 11.40 8.41 -49.83
N ARG A 378 11.97 7.90 -48.73
CA ARG A 378 12.81 6.70 -48.71
C ARG A 378 12.03 5.44 -49.13
N GLY A 379 10.78 5.31 -48.70
CA GLY A 379 9.88 4.24 -49.16
C GLY A 379 9.63 4.32 -50.67
N MET A 380 9.49 5.53 -51.20
CA MET A 380 9.30 5.79 -52.63
C MET A 380 10.55 5.42 -53.46
N GLU A 381 11.76 5.68 -52.97
CA GLU A 381 13.01 5.25 -53.60
C GLU A 381 13.10 3.72 -53.71
N SER A 382 12.70 3.00 -52.65
CA SER A 382 12.66 1.54 -52.64
C SER A 382 11.67 0.99 -53.67
N ILE A 383 10.49 1.61 -53.80
CA ILE A 383 9.52 1.25 -54.85
C ILE A 383 10.09 1.53 -56.24
N ARG A 384 10.72 2.70 -56.44
CA ARG A 384 11.36 3.07 -57.72
C ARG A 384 12.39 2.04 -58.14
N TYR A 385 13.23 1.56 -57.22
CA TYR A 385 14.21 0.51 -57.49
C TYR A 385 13.55 -0.81 -57.89
N ARG A 386 12.47 -1.22 -57.22
CA ARG A 386 11.72 -2.43 -57.60
C ARG A 386 11.05 -2.31 -58.97
N MET A 387 10.45 -1.16 -59.26
CA MET A 387 9.84 -0.87 -60.56
C MET A 387 10.90 -0.89 -61.68
N HIS A 388 12.08 -0.34 -61.42
CA HIS A 388 13.21 -0.36 -62.36
C HIS A 388 13.60 -1.79 -62.77
N LYS A 389 13.67 -2.71 -61.80
CA LYS A 389 13.88 -4.15 -62.06
C LYS A 389 12.72 -4.80 -62.79
N LYS A 390 11.48 -4.55 -62.37
CA LYS A 390 10.27 -5.16 -62.96
C LYS A 390 10.05 -4.75 -64.42
N ILE A 391 10.39 -3.51 -64.77
CA ILE A 391 10.26 -2.94 -66.12
C ILE A 391 11.50 -3.25 -66.98
N GLY A 392 12.56 -3.83 -66.40
CA GLY A 392 13.74 -4.30 -67.13
C GLY A 392 14.68 -3.17 -67.59
N LEU A 393 14.74 -2.06 -66.86
CA LEU A 393 15.57 -0.91 -67.24
C LEU A 393 17.05 -1.11 -66.90
N SER A 394 17.95 -0.58 -67.73
CA SER A 394 19.39 -0.57 -67.43
C SER A 394 19.73 0.49 -66.38
N ARG A 395 20.86 0.34 -65.66
CA ARG A 395 21.23 1.18 -64.49
C ARG A 395 21.21 2.70 -64.78
N HIS A 396 21.38 3.11 -66.03
CA HIS A 396 21.41 4.51 -66.45
C HIS A 396 20.12 4.99 -67.12
N GLN A 397 19.14 4.11 -67.33
CA GLN A 397 17.85 4.49 -67.88
C GLN A 397 16.91 5.04 -66.80
N SER A 398 16.36 6.22 -67.07
CA SER A 398 15.33 6.85 -66.24
C SER A 398 13.97 6.20 -66.50
N ILE A 399 13.28 5.78 -65.43
CA ILE A 399 11.88 5.31 -65.53
C ILE A 399 11.01 6.37 -66.23
N LYS A 400 11.21 7.65 -65.93
CA LYS A 400 10.43 8.73 -66.54
C LYS A 400 10.60 8.74 -68.06
N SER A 401 11.84 8.73 -68.54
CA SER A 401 12.14 8.74 -69.99
C SER A 401 11.52 7.53 -70.70
N TYR A 402 11.62 6.34 -70.08
CA TYR A 402 11.00 5.13 -70.60
C TYR A 402 9.47 5.24 -70.70
N LEU A 403 8.82 5.73 -69.65
CA LEU A 403 7.36 5.88 -69.64
C LEU A 403 6.87 6.93 -70.65
N THR A 404 7.60 8.03 -70.80
CA THR A 404 7.30 9.05 -71.81
C THR A 404 7.44 8.50 -73.23
N GLU A 405 8.49 7.74 -73.52
CA GLU A 405 8.69 7.09 -74.83
C GLU A 405 7.59 6.06 -75.14
N LEU A 406 7.17 5.31 -74.12
CA LEU A 406 6.07 4.35 -74.26
C LEU A 406 4.73 5.04 -74.55
N ALA A 407 4.50 6.22 -73.98
CA ALA A 407 3.30 7.02 -74.23
C ALA A 407 3.30 7.67 -75.63
N SER A 408 4.45 8.07 -76.17
CA SER A 408 4.55 8.78 -77.45
C SER A 408 4.55 7.90 -78.70
N ARG A 409 4.75 6.58 -78.56
CA ARG A 409 4.63 5.63 -79.68
C ARG A 409 3.15 5.36 -79.94
N THR A 410 2.55 6.11 -80.87
CA THR A 410 1.31 5.72 -81.56
C THR A 410 1.59 4.45 -82.38
N ALA A 411 0.68 3.49 -82.29
CA ALA A 411 0.69 2.31 -83.14
C ALA A 411 0.39 2.71 -84.59
#